data_AF-A0A3C0BSD5-F1
#
_entry.id   AF-A0A3C0BSD5-F1
#
_cell.length_a   1.000
_cell.length_b   1.000
_cell.length_c   1.000
_cell.angle_alpha   90.00
_cell.angle_beta   90.00
_cell.angle_gamma   90.00
#
_symmetry.space_group_name_H-M   'P 1'
#
loop_
_entity.id
_entity.type
_entity.pdbx_description
1 polymer ?
#
loop_
_entity_poly.entity_id
_entity_poly.type
_entity_poly.pdbx_seq_one_letter_code
_entity_poly.pdbx_strand_id
1 'polypeptide(L)'
;MAFYGWSIETGPLVESNDEIWQEIDKSLAKGKVDVAAAALRHHLEYVARVLADGLGGQTRFHSDGSYELSELMPAALSRLKTLYGKAADAAQSWGKAAAKNEAVARKEALSNSNGAASVEQWAVNKAVHYHEWANFDRKDFDPVVTAFKELLDCFRCTNCQSWLYVAPPRGTAESLRCTCGTVNMNLNAKPK
;
A
#
# COMPACT_ATOMS: atom_id res chain seq x y z
N MET A 1 12.71 11.25 -20.63
CA MET A 1 11.45 10.60 -21.01
C MET A 1 11.62 9.13 -20.72
N ALA A 2 11.07 8.64 -19.61
CA ALA A 2 11.20 7.24 -19.20
C ALA A 2 9.81 6.60 -19.30
N PHE A 3 9.70 5.59 -20.15
CA PHE A 3 8.56 4.68 -20.20
C PHE A 3 8.96 3.43 -19.42
N TYR A 4 8.23 3.11 -18.35
CA TYR A 4 8.42 1.87 -17.60
C TYR A 4 7.30 0.89 -17.99
N GLY A 5 7.64 -0.40 -18.13
CA GLY A 5 6.65 -1.47 -18.39
C GLY A 5 6.01 -1.47 -19.78
N TRP A 6 6.67 -0.92 -20.80
CA TRP A 6 6.17 -0.89 -22.18
C TRP A 6 7.12 -1.63 -23.13
N SER A 7 6.61 -2.61 -23.87
CA SER A 7 7.31 -3.19 -25.03
C SER A 7 6.38 -3.21 -26.25
N ILE A 8 6.96 -3.27 -27.45
CA ILE A 8 6.22 -3.34 -28.72
C ILE A 8 5.33 -4.59 -28.77
N GLU A 9 5.73 -5.67 -28.10
CA GLU A 9 5.00 -6.95 -28.10
C GLU A 9 3.89 -7.00 -27.04
N THR A 10 4.09 -6.39 -25.87
CA THR A 10 3.17 -6.50 -24.73
C THR A 10 2.26 -5.29 -24.54
N GLY A 11 2.53 -4.16 -25.19
CA GLY A 11 1.86 -2.89 -24.88
C GLY A 11 2.18 -2.42 -23.46
N PRO A 12 1.44 -1.43 -22.91
CA PRO A 12 1.58 -1.02 -21.53
C PRO A 12 1.12 -2.15 -20.60
N LEU A 13 2.01 -2.64 -19.74
CA LEU A 13 1.66 -3.58 -18.68
C LEU A 13 0.72 -2.88 -17.70
N VAL A 14 -0.56 -3.22 -17.76
CA VAL A 14 -1.52 -2.93 -16.70
C VAL A 14 -1.38 -4.06 -15.70
N GLU A 15 -0.51 -3.89 -14.70
CA GLU A 15 -0.38 -4.88 -13.62
C GLU A 15 -1.74 -5.06 -12.94
N SER A 16 -2.31 -6.26 -13.05
CA SER A 16 -3.40 -6.66 -12.19
C SER A 16 -2.81 -7.19 -10.87
N ASN A 17 -3.37 -6.71 -9.76
CA ASN A 17 -2.86 -6.99 -8.42
C ASN A 17 -2.84 -8.48 -8.04
N ASP A 18 -3.62 -9.34 -8.70
CA ASP A 18 -3.67 -10.77 -8.38
C ASP A 18 -2.66 -11.58 -9.20
N GLU A 19 -2.26 -11.08 -10.38
CA GLU A 19 -1.26 -11.73 -11.24
C GLU A 19 0.13 -11.70 -10.62
N ILE A 20 0.49 -10.60 -9.95
CA ILE A 20 1.82 -10.44 -9.34
C ILE A 20 2.06 -11.41 -8.17
N TRP A 21 1.06 -11.66 -7.31
CA TRP A 21 1.20 -12.62 -6.21
C TRP A 21 1.39 -14.03 -6.75
N GLN A 22 0.67 -14.39 -7.82
CA GLN A 22 0.86 -15.68 -8.48
C GLN A 22 2.23 -15.80 -9.13
N GLU A 23 2.78 -14.72 -9.68
CA GLU A 23 4.14 -14.70 -10.25
C GLU A 23 5.21 -14.87 -9.17
N ILE A 24 5.06 -14.18 -8.04
CA ILE A 24 5.92 -14.31 -6.87
C ILE A 24 5.89 -15.77 -6.37
N ASP A 25 4.71 -16.34 -6.16
CA ASP A 25 4.54 -17.72 -5.71
C ASP A 25 5.18 -18.73 -6.68
N LYS A 26 4.99 -18.53 -8.00
CA LYS A 26 5.61 -19.38 -9.04
C LYS A 26 7.13 -19.28 -9.03
N SER A 27 7.69 -18.11 -8.72
CA SER A 27 9.14 -17.89 -8.63
C SER A 27 9.71 -18.57 -7.39
N LEU A 28 9.03 -18.42 -6.25
CA LEU A 28 9.40 -19.08 -4.98
C LEU A 28 9.30 -20.61 -5.06
N ALA A 29 8.29 -21.14 -5.74
CA ALA A 29 8.16 -22.58 -5.99
C ALA A 29 9.33 -23.17 -6.80
N LYS A 30 10.02 -22.34 -7.59
CA LYS A 30 11.21 -22.70 -8.36
C LYS A 30 12.52 -22.41 -7.63
N GLY A 31 12.47 -21.96 -6.38
CA GLY A 31 13.64 -21.52 -5.61
C GLY A 31 14.28 -20.21 -6.11
N LYS A 32 13.57 -19.45 -6.95
CA LYS A 32 14.04 -18.17 -7.52
C LYS A 32 13.64 -17.01 -6.61
N VAL A 33 14.27 -16.94 -5.45
CA VAL A 33 13.98 -15.93 -4.41
C VAL A 33 14.34 -14.52 -4.88
N ASP A 34 15.43 -14.38 -5.63
CA ASP A 34 15.87 -13.13 -6.26
C ASP A 34 14.81 -12.54 -7.20
N VAL A 35 14.23 -13.39 -8.06
CA VAL A 35 13.17 -13.00 -9.00
C VAL A 35 11.91 -12.60 -8.24
N ALA A 36 11.53 -13.37 -7.22
CA ALA A 36 10.39 -13.07 -6.36
C ALA A 36 10.56 -11.73 -5.62
N ALA A 37 11.77 -11.45 -5.12
CA ALA A 37 12.09 -10.21 -4.42
C ALA A 37 12.05 -8.99 -5.35
N ALA A 38 12.59 -9.12 -6.57
CA ALA A 38 12.53 -8.06 -7.57
C ALA A 38 11.07 -7.76 -7.98
N ALA A 39 10.26 -8.80 -8.22
CA ALA A 39 8.84 -8.66 -8.54
C ALA A 39 8.08 -7.95 -7.41
N LEU A 40 8.30 -8.36 -6.15
CA LEU A 40 7.71 -7.69 -4.99
C LEU A 40 8.13 -6.22 -4.90
N ARG A 41 9.41 -5.90 -5.10
CA ARG A 41 9.93 -4.53 -5.03
C ARG A 41 9.26 -3.62 -6.07
N HIS A 42 9.17 -4.05 -7.32
CA HIS A 42 8.53 -3.29 -8.39
C HIS A 42 7.03 -3.09 -8.11
N HIS A 43 6.36 -4.12 -7.64
CA HIS A 43 4.95 -4.02 -7.27
C HIS A 43 4.72 -2.97 -6.17
N LEU A 44 5.56 -2.99 -5.14
CA LEU A 44 5.48 -2.01 -4.06
C LEU A 44 5.73 -0.58 -4.55
N GLU A 45 6.65 -0.36 -5.50
CA GLU A 45 6.88 0.95 -6.10
C GLU A 45 5.67 1.49 -6.84
N TYR A 46 5.06 0.63 -7.66
CA TYR A 46 3.84 0.96 -8.38
C TYR A 46 2.72 1.31 -7.40
N VAL A 47 2.45 0.44 -6.42
CA VAL A 47 1.37 0.62 -5.45
C VAL A 47 1.62 1.85 -4.58
N ALA A 48 2.85 2.10 -4.13
CA ALA A 48 3.18 3.28 -3.34
C ALA A 48 2.84 4.58 -4.08
N ARG A 49 3.08 4.64 -5.39
CA ARG A 49 2.74 5.81 -6.22
C ARG A 49 1.22 6.01 -6.29
N VAL A 50 0.47 4.94 -6.54
CA VAL A 50 -1.00 4.99 -6.60
C VAL A 50 -1.60 5.42 -5.26
N LEU A 51 -1.09 4.87 -4.16
CA LEU A 51 -1.59 5.17 -2.82
C LEU A 51 -1.21 6.58 -2.35
N ALA A 52 0.03 7.01 -2.60
CA ALA A 52 0.48 8.35 -2.25
C ALA A 52 -0.35 9.42 -2.97
N ASP A 53 -0.65 9.25 -4.26
CA ASP A 53 -1.55 10.14 -5.00
C ASP A 53 -2.98 10.06 -4.45
N GLY A 54 -3.56 8.86 -4.41
CA GLY A 54 -4.97 8.65 -4.04
C GLY A 54 -5.32 9.10 -2.62
N LEU A 55 -4.38 9.07 -1.69
CA LEU A 55 -4.59 9.48 -0.29
C LEU A 55 -4.14 10.93 0.00
N GLY A 56 -3.42 11.56 -0.92
CA GLY A 56 -2.74 12.83 -0.69
C GLY A 56 -1.60 12.69 0.33
N GLY A 57 -0.75 11.67 0.14
CA GLY A 57 0.50 11.49 0.89
C GLY A 57 1.42 12.70 0.69
N GLN A 58 2.08 13.13 1.76
CA GLN A 58 2.99 14.28 1.72
C GLN A 58 4.41 13.81 1.50
N THR A 59 4.99 14.19 0.37
CA THR A 59 6.40 13.97 0.02
C THR A 59 7.08 15.28 -0.33
N ARG A 60 8.41 15.27 -0.39
CA ARG A 60 9.16 16.40 -0.94
C ARG A 60 8.83 16.50 -2.43
N PHE A 61 8.61 17.71 -2.93
CA PHE A 61 8.42 17.89 -4.36
C PHE A 61 9.75 17.66 -5.11
N HIS A 62 9.72 16.72 -6.05
CA HIS A 62 10.81 16.45 -7.00
C HIS A 62 10.35 16.90 -8.40
N SER A 63 11.04 17.89 -8.98
CA SER A 63 10.64 18.49 -10.26
C SER A 63 10.79 17.56 -11.45
N ASP A 64 11.62 16.54 -11.32
CA ASP A 64 11.86 15.49 -12.32
C ASP A 64 10.94 14.27 -12.14
N GLY A 65 10.13 14.24 -11.07
CA GLY A 65 9.25 13.14 -10.75
C GLY A 65 9.96 11.88 -10.26
N SER A 66 11.24 11.96 -9.88
CA SER A 66 11.96 10.81 -9.31
C SER A 66 11.49 10.56 -7.88
N TYR A 67 10.57 9.61 -7.72
CA TYR A 67 10.06 9.19 -6.42
C TYR A 67 10.38 7.72 -6.17
N GLU A 68 10.92 7.44 -4.99
CA GLU A 68 11.33 6.11 -4.53
C GLU A 68 10.29 5.50 -3.58
N LEU A 69 10.29 4.18 -3.45
CA LEU A 69 9.42 3.47 -2.49
C LEU A 69 9.64 3.95 -1.05
N SER A 70 10.89 4.19 -0.68
CA SER A 70 11.29 4.67 0.66
C SER A 70 10.73 6.06 0.99
N GLU A 71 10.29 6.82 -0.02
CA GLU A 71 9.65 8.12 0.17
C GLU A 71 8.12 7.98 0.10
N LEU A 72 7.60 7.30 -0.94
CA LEU A 72 6.17 7.23 -1.21
C LEU A 72 5.40 6.34 -0.23
N MET A 73 5.93 5.16 0.11
CA MET A 73 5.21 4.21 0.96
C MET A 73 5.03 4.76 2.39
N PRO A 74 6.07 5.31 3.07
CA PRO A 74 5.88 5.95 4.36
C PRO A 74 4.90 7.13 4.32
N ALA A 75 4.91 7.91 3.24
CA ALA A 75 3.97 9.02 3.06
C ALA A 75 2.51 8.52 2.96
N ALA A 76 2.26 7.47 2.19
CA ALA A 76 0.94 6.84 2.07
C ALA A 76 0.46 6.23 3.40
N LEU A 77 1.34 5.50 4.10
CA LEU A 77 1.06 4.87 5.39
C LEU A 77 0.70 5.90 6.47
N SER A 78 1.54 6.92 6.61
CA SER A 78 1.33 8.03 7.55
C SER A 78 -0.01 8.71 7.27
N ARG A 79 -0.27 8.99 5.99
CA ARG A 79 -1.50 9.65 5.55
C ARG A 79 -2.74 8.81 5.85
N LEU A 80 -2.75 7.52 5.52
CA LEU A 80 -3.89 6.65 5.80
C LEU A 80 -4.16 6.56 7.32
N LYS A 81 -3.11 6.43 8.14
CA LYS A 81 -3.24 6.42 9.60
C LYS A 81 -3.86 7.71 10.14
N THR A 82 -3.47 8.87 9.60
CA THR A 82 -4.10 10.16 9.93
C THR A 82 -5.57 10.20 9.52
N LEU A 83 -5.91 9.71 8.32
CA LEU A 83 -7.27 9.70 7.81
C LEU A 83 -8.19 8.82 8.67
N TYR A 84 -7.73 7.63 9.09
CA TYR A 84 -8.49 6.81 10.04
C TYR A 84 -8.69 7.50 11.40
N GLY A 85 -7.67 8.22 11.89
CA GLY A 85 -7.81 9.04 13.09
C GLY A 85 -8.91 10.11 12.94
N LYS A 86 -8.86 10.88 11.83
CA LYS A 86 -9.88 11.90 11.53
C LYS A 86 -11.28 11.30 11.38
N ALA A 87 -11.41 10.14 10.73
CA ALA A 87 -12.67 9.45 10.58
C ALA A 87 -13.26 9.03 11.93
N ALA A 88 -12.42 8.52 12.85
CA ALA A 88 -12.84 8.17 14.20
C ALA A 88 -13.32 9.40 15.00
N ASP A 89 -12.59 10.51 14.93
CA ASP A 89 -12.94 11.76 15.61
C ASP A 89 -14.23 12.37 15.04
N ALA A 90 -14.37 12.36 13.72
CA ALA A 90 -15.59 12.78 13.04
C ALA A 90 -16.79 11.92 13.47
N ALA A 91 -16.67 10.59 13.39
CA ALA A 91 -17.72 9.67 13.82
C ALA A 91 -18.11 9.88 15.30
N GLN A 92 -17.14 10.11 16.19
CA GLN A 92 -17.38 10.44 17.59
C GLN A 92 -18.20 11.74 17.73
N SER A 93 -17.83 12.81 17.01
CA SER A 93 -18.54 14.09 17.08
C SER A 93 -20.00 14.02 16.60
N TRP A 94 -20.31 13.07 15.72
CA TRP A 94 -21.65 12.78 15.22
C TRP A 94 -22.40 11.68 16.00
N GLY A 95 -21.80 11.13 17.07
CA GLY A 95 -22.40 10.06 17.87
C GLY A 95 -22.51 8.71 17.16
N LYS A 96 -21.69 8.45 16.14
CA LYS A 96 -21.70 7.22 15.33
C LYS A 96 -20.69 6.19 15.85
N ALA A 97 -21.03 5.51 16.94
CA ALA A 97 -20.14 4.56 17.62
C ALA A 97 -19.61 3.44 16.71
N ALA A 98 -20.45 2.84 15.86
CA ALA A 98 -20.03 1.78 14.94
C ALA A 98 -18.97 2.26 13.93
N ALA A 99 -19.19 3.43 13.32
CA ALA A 99 -18.24 4.01 12.36
C ALA A 99 -16.91 4.40 13.03
N LYS A 100 -16.96 4.89 14.28
CA LYS A 100 -15.75 5.14 15.08
C LYS A 100 -14.96 3.86 15.30
N ASN A 101 -15.62 2.80 15.76
CA ASN A 101 -14.97 1.53 16.05
C ASN A 101 -14.36 0.90 14.79
N GLU A 102 -15.05 1.01 13.63
CA GLU A 102 -14.48 0.57 12.36
C GLU A 102 -13.20 1.33 12.00
N ALA A 103 -13.22 2.67 12.08
CA ALA A 103 -12.04 3.49 11.79
C ALA A 103 -10.87 3.19 12.73
N VAL A 104 -11.14 2.98 14.03
CA VAL A 104 -10.12 2.59 15.01
C VAL A 104 -9.55 1.21 14.70
N ALA A 105 -10.39 0.21 14.43
CA ALA A 105 -9.94 -1.14 14.09
C ALA A 105 -9.06 -1.15 12.83
N ARG A 106 -9.43 -0.41 11.79
CA ARG A 106 -8.58 -0.28 10.58
C ARG A 106 -7.25 0.42 10.86
N LYS A 107 -7.24 1.43 11.74
CA LYS A 107 -6.01 2.13 12.15
C LYS A 107 -5.05 1.20 12.92
N GLU A 108 -5.60 0.35 13.77
CA GLU A 108 -4.85 -0.66 14.52
C GLU A 108 -4.30 -1.74 13.59
N ALA A 109 -5.14 -2.29 12.70
CA ALA A 109 -4.72 -3.25 11.68
C ALA A 109 -3.57 -2.69 10.83
N LEU A 110 -3.70 -1.46 10.32
CA LEU A 110 -2.64 -0.78 9.57
C LEU A 110 -1.34 -0.64 10.39
N SER A 111 -1.44 -0.30 11.67
CA SER A 111 -0.26 -0.12 12.53
C SER A 111 0.44 -1.46 12.79
N ASN A 112 -0.32 -2.53 12.98
CA ASN A 112 0.20 -3.88 13.20
C ASN A 112 0.87 -4.42 11.93
N SER A 113 0.19 -4.38 10.79
CA SER A 113 0.75 -4.84 9.51
C SER A 113 1.96 -4.01 9.08
N ASN A 114 1.97 -2.70 9.34
CA ASN A 114 3.14 -1.87 9.07
C ASN A 114 4.33 -2.24 9.97
N GLY A 115 4.08 -2.57 11.24
CA GLY A 115 5.10 -3.09 12.15
C GLY A 115 5.73 -4.37 11.62
N ALA A 116 4.89 -5.33 11.21
CA ALA A 116 5.34 -6.59 10.60
C ALA A 116 6.13 -6.35 9.30
N ALA A 117 5.60 -5.58 8.36
CA ALA A 117 6.29 -5.28 7.11
C ALA A 117 7.61 -4.51 7.31
N SER A 118 7.71 -3.64 8.32
CA SER A 118 8.96 -2.95 8.66
C SER A 118 10.03 -3.92 9.21
N VAL A 119 9.59 -4.93 9.96
CA VAL A 119 10.46 -6.04 10.41
C VAL A 119 10.86 -6.92 9.24
N GLU A 120 10.12 -6.99 8.13
CA GLU A 120 10.50 -7.78 6.95
C GLU A 120 11.22 -6.95 5.87
N GLN A 121 11.19 -5.62 5.96
CA GLN A 121 11.78 -4.73 4.96
C GLN A 121 13.31 -4.86 4.88
N TRP A 122 13.99 -5.28 5.97
CA TRP A 122 15.40 -5.61 5.90
C TRP A 122 15.66 -6.80 4.98
N ALA A 123 14.76 -7.79 4.92
CA ALA A 123 14.90 -8.95 4.05
C ALA A 123 14.72 -8.58 2.57
N VAL A 124 13.81 -7.67 2.23
CA VAL A 124 13.65 -7.15 0.85
C VAL A 124 14.88 -6.35 0.43
N ASN A 125 15.36 -5.42 1.26
CA ASN A 125 16.53 -4.62 0.92
C ASN A 125 17.79 -5.49 0.82
N LYS A 126 17.95 -6.50 1.67
CA LYS A 126 19.07 -7.45 1.60
C LYS A 126 18.98 -8.41 0.41
N ALA A 127 17.78 -8.86 0.04
CA ALA A 127 17.58 -9.74 -1.11
C ALA A 127 17.90 -9.05 -2.45
N VAL A 128 17.70 -7.72 -2.53
CA VAL A 128 18.00 -6.93 -3.74
C VAL A 128 19.48 -6.50 -3.81
N HIS A 129 20.20 -6.44 -2.68
CA HIS A 129 21.63 -6.13 -2.64
C HIS A 129 22.50 -7.40 -2.57
N TYR A 130 22.98 -7.85 -3.74
CA TYR A 130 23.93 -8.91 -4.15
C TYR A 130 24.89 -9.65 -3.15
N HIS A 131 24.96 -9.34 -1.85
CA HIS A 131 26.02 -9.87 -0.96
C HIS A 131 25.61 -11.01 0.01
N GLU A 132 24.31 -11.28 0.26
CA GLU A 132 23.87 -12.33 1.21
C GLU A 132 22.85 -13.33 0.62
N TRP A 133 22.60 -13.30 -0.70
CA TRP A 133 21.56 -14.06 -1.41
C TRP A 133 21.72 -15.59 -1.41
N ALA A 134 22.93 -16.11 -1.19
CA ALA A 134 23.19 -17.54 -1.39
C ALA A 134 22.49 -18.46 -0.36
N ASN A 135 21.90 -17.90 0.70
CA ASN A 135 21.35 -18.69 1.82
C ASN A 135 19.84 -18.52 2.04
N PHE A 136 19.18 -17.56 1.38
CA PHE A 136 17.73 -17.39 1.52
C PHE A 136 17.00 -18.41 0.65
N ASP A 137 16.15 -19.21 1.28
CA ASP A 137 15.26 -20.12 0.57
C ASP A 137 13.80 -19.63 0.68
N ARG A 138 12.88 -20.44 0.16
CA ARG A 138 11.45 -20.11 0.16
C ARG A 138 10.89 -19.87 1.56
N LYS A 139 11.28 -20.68 2.57
CA LYS A 139 10.71 -20.56 3.93
C LYS A 139 11.10 -19.24 4.58
N ASP A 140 12.21 -18.65 4.15
CA ASP A 140 12.67 -17.37 4.65
C ASP A 140 11.99 -16.19 3.96
N PHE A 141 11.56 -16.34 2.70
CA PHE A 141 10.93 -15.25 1.92
C PHE A 141 9.39 -15.26 1.93
N ASP A 142 8.76 -16.43 2.12
CA ASP A 142 7.28 -16.53 2.24
C ASP A 142 6.70 -15.60 3.34
N PRO A 143 7.32 -15.43 4.54
CA PRO A 143 6.86 -14.48 5.54
C PRO A 143 6.92 -13.02 5.08
N VAL A 144 7.94 -12.66 4.29
CA VAL A 144 8.11 -11.32 3.73
C VAL A 144 6.95 -10.98 2.78
N VAL A 145 6.66 -11.89 1.85
CA VAL A 145 5.54 -11.74 0.90
C VAL A 145 4.21 -11.61 1.64
N THR A 146 4.00 -12.45 2.65
CA THR A 146 2.80 -12.44 3.48
C THR A 146 2.62 -11.09 4.19
N ALA A 147 3.68 -10.59 4.85
CA ALA A 147 3.63 -9.31 5.56
C ALA A 147 3.30 -8.13 4.64
N PHE A 148 3.87 -8.09 3.43
CA PHE A 148 3.55 -7.04 2.47
C PHE A 148 2.14 -7.17 1.89
N LYS A 149 1.64 -8.40 1.65
CA LYS A 149 0.27 -8.61 1.20
C LYS A 149 -0.74 -8.12 2.25
N GLU A 150 -0.56 -8.50 3.51
CA GLU A 150 -1.40 -8.05 4.62
C GLU A 150 -1.35 -6.52 4.80
N LEU A 151 -0.17 -5.92 4.62
CA LEU A 151 -0.03 -4.47 4.63
C LEU A 151 -0.84 -3.81 3.51
N LEU A 152 -0.73 -4.32 2.28
CA LEU A 152 -1.44 -3.76 1.14
C LEU A 152 -2.95 -3.95 1.24
N ASP A 153 -3.43 -5.04 1.86
CA ASP A 153 -4.85 -5.26 2.10
C ASP A 153 -5.47 -4.21 3.04
N CYS A 154 -4.68 -3.58 3.91
CA CYS A 154 -5.13 -2.46 4.75
C CYS A 154 -5.53 -1.21 3.92
N PHE A 155 -5.05 -1.12 2.68
CA PHE A 155 -5.37 -0.06 1.72
C PHE A 155 -6.51 -0.41 0.78
N ARG A 156 -7.15 -1.59 0.93
CA ARG A 156 -8.19 -2.06 0.02
C ARG A 156 -9.57 -2.09 0.63
N CYS A 157 -10.55 -2.06 -0.26
CA CYS A 157 -11.91 -2.48 0.06
C CYS A 157 -12.02 -4.00 -0.05
N THR A 158 -12.52 -4.65 1.00
CA THR A 158 -12.76 -6.10 0.99
C THR A 158 -13.82 -6.55 -0.03
N ASN A 159 -14.71 -5.65 -0.46
CA ASN A 159 -15.76 -5.95 -1.42
C ASN A 159 -15.28 -5.78 -2.87
N CYS A 160 -14.80 -4.59 -3.26
CA CYS A 160 -14.43 -4.31 -4.65
C CYS A 160 -12.93 -4.39 -4.94
N GLN A 161 -12.10 -4.69 -3.93
CA GLN A 161 -10.64 -4.75 -4.02
C GLN A 161 -9.95 -3.47 -4.51
N SER A 162 -10.70 -2.38 -4.73
CA SER A 162 -10.11 -1.10 -5.11
C SER A 162 -9.29 -0.53 -3.96
N TRP A 163 -8.24 0.20 -4.33
CA TRP A 163 -7.52 1.06 -3.42
C TRP A 163 -8.46 2.10 -2.79
N LEU A 164 -8.18 2.45 -1.55
CA LEU A 164 -8.83 3.56 -0.86
C LEU A 164 -8.25 4.89 -1.35
N TYR A 165 -9.10 5.88 -1.48
CA TYR A 165 -8.75 7.23 -1.92
C TYR A 165 -9.56 8.29 -1.17
N VAL A 166 -9.06 9.52 -1.16
CA VAL A 166 -9.78 10.66 -0.57
C VAL A 166 -10.66 11.37 -1.60
N ALA A 167 -11.79 11.91 -1.16
CA ALA A 167 -12.62 12.80 -1.95
C ALA A 167 -12.92 14.11 -1.19
N PRO A 168 -12.78 15.29 -1.82
CA PRO A 168 -12.20 15.49 -3.14
C PRO A 168 -10.70 15.12 -3.18
N PRO A 169 -10.15 14.76 -4.37
CA PRO A 169 -8.74 14.37 -4.50
C PRO A 169 -7.77 15.53 -4.27
N ARG A 170 -8.24 16.77 -4.41
CA ARG A 170 -7.45 17.99 -4.17
C ARG A 170 -8.17 18.89 -3.17
N GLY A 171 -7.40 19.57 -2.34
CA GLY A 171 -7.91 20.41 -1.26
C GLY A 171 -8.13 19.62 0.03
N THR A 172 -9.07 20.08 0.85
CA THR A 172 -9.41 19.42 2.11
C THR A 172 -10.20 18.15 1.83
N ALA A 173 -9.60 16.99 2.11
CA ALA A 173 -10.29 15.71 2.03
C ALA A 173 -11.49 15.66 3.00
N GLU A 174 -12.67 15.34 2.47
CA GLU A 174 -13.94 15.28 3.20
C GLU A 174 -14.37 13.83 3.49
N SER A 175 -13.93 12.88 2.66
CA SER A 175 -14.18 11.45 2.86
C SER A 175 -12.98 10.60 2.47
N LEU A 176 -12.84 9.44 3.11
CA LEU A 176 -11.97 8.34 2.69
C LEU A 176 -12.86 7.21 2.17
N ARG A 177 -12.68 6.79 0.93
CA ARG A 177 -13.62 5.89 0.28
C ARG A 177 -12.96 4.90 -0.69
N CYS A 178 -13.74 3.91 -1.09
CA CYS A 178 -13.43 3.01 -2.19
C CYS A 178 -14.35 3.27 -3.38
N THR A 179 -14.14 2.55 -4.48
CA THR A 179 -14.91 2.71 -5.73
C THR A 179 -16.37 2.27 -5.57
N CYS A 180 -16.63 1.15 -4.88
CA CYS A 180 -18.00 0.64 -4.71
C CYS A 180 -18.78 1.31 -3.57
N GLY A 181 -18.16 2.19 -2.78
CA GLY A 181 -18.79 2.86 -1.65
C GLY A 181 -18.96 2.02 -0.37
N THR A 182 -18.62 0.73 -0.37
CA THR A 182 -18.62 -0.10 0.86
C THR A 182 -17.76 0.52 1.95
N VAL A 183 -16.57 1.02 1.59
CA VAL A 183 -15.79 1.93 2.43
C VAL A 183 -16.15 3.36 2.04
N ASN A 184 -16.74 4.09 2.99
CA ASN A 184 -17.03 5.52 2.87
C ASN A 184 -17.03 6.16 4.26
N MET A 185 -15.87 6.64 4.68
CA MET A 185 -15.65 7.25 5.99
C MET A 185 -15.69 8.77 5.88
N ASN A 186 -16.59 9.41 6.62
CA ASN A 186 -16.64 10.86 6.75
C ASN A 186 -15.43 11.39 7.54
N LEU A 187 -14.80 12.45 7.05
CA LEU A 187 -13.66 13.12 7.69
C LEU A 187 -14.04 14.46 8.34
N ASN A 188 -15.28 14.92 8.15
CA ASN A 188 -15.77 16.20 8.67
C ASN A 188 -16.40 16.02 10.06
N ALA A 189 -15.78 16.62 11.08
CA ALA A 189 -16.37 16.70 12.41
C ALA A 189 -17.67 17.53 12.40
N LYS A 190 -18.53 17.30 13.38
CA LYS A 190 -19.76 18.08 13.56
C LYS A 190 -19.41 19.57 13.69
N PRO A 191 -20.02 20.45 12.88
CA PRO A 191 -19.86 21.90 13.04
C PRO A 191 -20.20 22.32 14.47
N LYS A 192 -19.45 23.30 14.97
CA LYS A 192 -19.73 23.91 16.27
C LYS A 192 -20.97 24.80 16.19
#